data_AF-A0AAV2QG72-F1
#
_entry.id   AF-A0AAV2QG72-F1
#
_cell.length_a   1.000
_cell.length_b   1.000
_cell.length_c   1.000
_cell.angle_alpha   90.00
_cell.angle_beta   90.00
_cell.angle_gamma   90.00
#
_symmetry.space_group_name_H-M   'P 1'
#
loop_
_entity.id
_entity.type
_entity.pdbx_description
1 polymer ?
#
loop_
_entity_poly.entity_id
_entity_poly.type
_entity_poly.pdbx_seq_one_letter_code
_entity_poly.pdbx_strand_id
1 'polypeptide(L)'
;MELTSINTCIDDWDALSNEYRDLEGIHKEYLNKLKEITELQQKCTKGIGHQRYRVNLIKKSLKNLKPEKDELFQAIQLREKVSQRIQNVESIEDRLPKSNGLYLRIILGNLNVSLPTKRERYEYKEEFERFKIVVMVVSFVTSLVGLLIHT
;
A
#
# COMPACT_ATOMS: atom_id res chain seq x y z
N MET A 1 -19.28 -17.67 -28.31
CA MET A 1 -19.44 -18.20 -29.68
C MET A 1 -18.19 -19.01 -29.95
N GLU A 2 -18.32 -20.27 -30.35
CA GLU A 2 -17.16 -21.01 -30.86
C GLU A 2 -16.88 -20.56 -32.29
N LEU A 3 -15.61 -20.28 -32.60
CA LEU A 3 -15.18 -19.84 -33.92
C LEU A 3 -15.30 -21.00 -34.90
N THR A 4 -16.05 -20.80 -35.98
CA THR A 4 -16.52 -21.88 -36.86
C THR A 4 -15.57 -22.23 -38.00
N SER A 5 -14.49 -21.46 -38.21
CA SER A 5 -13.47 -21.76 -39.24
C SER A 5 -12.08 -21.22 -38.87
N ILE A 6 -11.03 -21.85 -39.42
CA ILE A 6 -9.63 -21.45 -39.20
C ILE A 6 -9.37 -20.00 -39.64
N ASN A 7 -9.97 -19.55 -40.74
CA ASN A 7 -9.81 -18.17 -41.20
C ASN A 7 -10.41 -17.17 -40.20
N THR A 8 -11.58 -17.50 -39.61
CA THR A 8 -12.19 -16.67 -38.57
C THR A 8 -11.32 -16.62 -37.31
N CYS A 9 -10.62 -17.71 -36.96
CA CYS A 9 -9.65 -17.71 -35.87
C CYS A 9 -8.43 -16.83 -36.16
N ILE A 10 -7.97 -16.78 -37.42
CA ILE A 10 -6.84 -15.93 -37.83
C ILE A 10 -7.24 -14.46 -37.76
N ASP A 11 -8.41 -14.11 -38.30
CA ASP A 11 -8.93 -12.74 -38.28
C ASP A 11 -9.13 -12.25 -36.83
N ASP A 12 -9.70 -13.07 -35.96
CA ASP A 12 -9.86 -12.76 -34.53
C ASP A 12 -8.52 -12.65 -33.81
N TRP A 13 -7.52 -13.48 -34.17
CA TRP A 13 -6.18 -13.39 -33.60
C TRP A 13 -5.47 -12.10 -33.98
N ASP A 14 -5.61 -11.66 -35.23
CA ASP A 14 -5.05 -10.40 -35.70
C ASP A 14 -5.74 -9.20 -35.03
N ALA A 15 -7.07 -9.26 -34.85
CA ALA A 15 -7.81 -8.27 -34.07
C ALA A 15 -7.32 -8.22 -32.61
N LEU A 16 -7.21 -9.37 -31.94
CA LEU A 16 -6.71 -9.49 -30.58
C LEU A 16 -5.26 -9.00 -30.45
N SER A 17 -4.42 -9.28 -31.45
CA SER A 17 -3.02 -8.82 -31.47
C SER A 17 -2.93 -7.29 -31.56
N ASN A 18 -3.85 -6.65 -32.28
CA ASN A 18 -3.93 -5.19 -32.33
C ASN A 18 -4.42 -4.63 -30.99
N GLU A 19 -5.46 -5.21 -30.37
CA GLU A 19 -5.92 -4.82 -29.03
C GLU A 19 -4.81 -4.96 -27.97
N TYR A 20 -3.99 -6.01 -28.08
CA TYR A 20 -2.86 -6.21 -27.19
C TYR A 20 -1.83 -5.09 -27.30
N ARG A 21 -1.55 -4.58 -28.51
CA ARG A 21 -0.62 -3.45 -28.69
C ARG A 21 -1.13 -2.17 -28.02
N ASP A 22 -2.43 -1.93 -28.06
CA ASP A 22 -3.05 -0.81 -27.35
C ASP A 22 -2.95 -1.00 -25.82
N LEU A 23 -3.17 -2.23 -25.34
CA LEU A 23 -3.00 -2.59 -23.93
C LEU A 23 -1.56 -2.40 -23.45
N GLU A 24 -0.56 -2.75 -24.25
CA GLU A 24 0.86 -2.51 -23.93
C GLU A 24 1.14 -1.00 -23.77
N GLY A 25 0.53 -0.17 -24.61
CA GLY A 25 0.59 1.29 -24.50
C GLY A 25 0.05 1.79 -23.16
N ILE A 26 -1.14 1.33 -22.79
CA ILE A 26 -1.79 1.66 -21.51
C ILE A 26 -0.95 1.18 -20.32
N HIS A 27 -0.41 -0.04 -20.39
CA HIS A 27 0.42 -0.60 -19.33
C HIS A 27 1.70 0.22 -19.10
N LYS A 28 2.35 0.67 -20.17
CA LYS A 28 3.52 1.54 -20.09
C LYS A 28 3.19 2.88 -19.44
N GLU A 29 2.05 3.49 -19.79
CA GLU A 29 1.60 4.72 -19.14
C GLU A 29 1.32 4.52 -17.65
N TYR A 30 0.64 3.41 -17.30
CA TYR A 30 0.38 3.03 -15.92
C TYR A 30 1.68 2.92 -15.10
N LEU A 31 2.70 2.23 -15.63
CA LEU A 31 4.00 2.10 -14.94
C LEU A 31 4.70 3.44 -14.72
N ASN A 32 4.62 4.35 -15.69
CA ASN A 32 5.18 5.70 -15.55
C ASN A 32 4.47 6.48 -14.43
N LYS A 33 3.13 6.49 -14.42
CA LYS A 33 2.36 7.16 -13.34
C LYS A 33 2.64 6.52 -11.97
N LEU A 34 2.77 5.20 -11.92
CA LEU A 34 3.10 4.49 -10.68
C LEU A 34 4.45 4.92 -10.13
N LYS A 35 5.46 5.08 -11.00
CA LYS A 35 6.78 5.60 -10.62
C LYS A 35 6.68 7.03 -10.07
N GLU A 36 5.98 7.92 -10.76
CA GLU A 36 5.80 9.31 -10.32
C GLU A 36 5.11 9.39 -8.95
N ILE A 37 4.04 8.61 -8.75
CA ILE A 37 3.33 8.52 -7.48
C ILE A 37 4.27 8.01 -6.38
N THR A 38 5.08 6.99 -6.67
CA THR A 38 6.04 6.42 -5.70
C THR A 38 7.09 7.45 -5.28
N GLU A 39 7.64 8.22 -6.23
CA GLU A 39 8.60 9.29 -5.94
C GLU A 39 7.98 10.40 -5.09
N LEU A 40 6.74 10.80 -5.38
CA LEU A 40 6.00 11.78 -4.58
C LEU A 40 5.74 11.26 -3.17
N GLN A 41 5.31 10.01 -3.02
CA GLN A 41 5.10 9.37 -1.71
C GLN A 41 6.39 9.37 -0.87
N GLN A 42 7.54 9.05 -1.47
CA GLN A 42 8.84 9.11 -0.78
C GLN A 42 9.20 10.53 -0.34
N LYS A 43 8.94 11.54 -1.18
CA LYS A 43 9.17 12.94 -0.81
C LYS A 43 8.26 13.38 0.34
N CYS A 44 6.98 13.03 0.28
CA CYS A 44 6.00 13.35 1.33
C CYS A 44 6.36 12.68 2.66
N THR A 45 6.68 11.38 2.66
CA THR A 45 7.07 10.64 3.89
C THR A 45 8.34 11.22 4.52
N LYS A 46 9.37 11.54 3.73
CA LYS A 46 10.58 12.22 4.22
C LYS A 46 10.25 13.60 4.81
N GLY A 47 9.42 14.38 4.12
CA GLY A 47 8.97 15.70 4.57
C GLY A 47 8.20 15.64 5.88
N ILE A 48 7.27 14.69 6.03
CA ILE A 48 6.52 14.44 7.25
C ILE A 48 7.46 14.08 8.40
N GLY A 49 8.41 13.17 8.18
CA GLY A 49 9.41 12.80 9.19
C GLY A 49 10.19 14.01 9.70
N HIS A 50 10.65 14.86 8.78
CA HIS A 50 11.37 16.09 9.13
C HIS A 50 10.49 17.09 9.90
N GLN A 51 9.25 17.31 9.47
CA GLN A 51 8.30 18.18 10.16
C GLN A 51 8.00 17.66 11.57
N ARG A 52 7.72 16.35 11.72
CA ARG A 52 7.46 15.72 13.02
C ARG A 52 8.63 15.89 13.98
N TYR A 53 9.86 15.70 13.49
CA TYR A 53 11.07 15.94 14.28
C TYR A 53 11.17 17.39 14.77
N ARG A 54 11.07 18.37 13.86
CA ARG A 54 11.21 19.79 14.21
C ARG A 54 10.11 20.29 15.13
N VAL A 55 8.87 19.89 14.87
CA VAL A 55 7.70 20.26 15.69
C VAL A 55 7.83 19.68 17.10
N ASN A 56 8.28 18.42 17.23
CA ASN A 56 8.53 17.81 18.53
C ASN A 56 9.69 18.48 19.29
N LEU A 57 10.75 18.89 18.59
CA LEU A 57 11.84 19.66 19.17
C LEU A 57 11.34 20.99 19.74
N ILE A 58 10.59 21.76 18.94
CA ILE A 58 9.99 23.04 19.37
C ILE A 58 9.04 22.83 20.55
N LYS A 59 8.18 21.82 20.50
CA LYS A 59 7.26 21.45 21.58
C LYS A 59 8.01 21.15 22.88
N LYS A 60 9.12 20.41 22.79
CA LYS A 60 9.97 20.09 23.95
C LYS A 60 10.64 21.33 24.52
N SER A 61 11.19 22.19 23.66
CA SER A 61 11.79 23.47 24.08
C SER A 61 10.76 24.37 24.77
N LEU A 62 9.55 24.51 24.23
CA LEU A 62 8.46 25.29 24.82
C LEU A 62 7.94 24.75 26.16
N LYS A 63 8.18 23.47 26.45
CA LYS A 63 7.88 22.87 27.75
C LYS A 63 8.94 23.21 28.79
N ASN A 64 10.20 23.31 28.35
CA ASN A 64 11.34 23.54 29.23
C ASN A 64 11.61 25.03 29.49
N LEU A 65 11.22 25.91 28.57
CA LEU A 65 11.32 27.36 28.73
C LEU A 65 10.25 27.87 29.70
N LYS A 66 10.66 28.72 30.63
CA LYS A 66 9.76 29.52 31.48
C LYS A 66 9.69 30.92 30.86
N PRO A 67 8.62 31.25 30.12
CA PRO A 67 8.50 32.55 29.49
C PRO A 67 8.37 33.64 30.56
N GLU A 68 9.02 34.79 30.33
CA GLU A 68 8.79 35.98 31.12
C GLU A 68 7.37 36.55 30.87
N LYS A 69 6.91 37.47 31.72
CA LYS A 69 5.55 38.02 31.64
C LYS A 69 5.22 38.61 30.26
N ASP A 70 6.20 39.23 29.62
CA ASP A 70 6.03 39.87 28.30
C ASP A 70 6.04 38.86 27.14
N GLU A 71 6.59 37.66 27.37
CA GLU A 71 6.67 36.57 26.39
C GLU A 71 5.52 35.57 26.50
N LEU A 72 4.75 35.61 27.59
CA LEU A 72 3.70 34.63 27.89
C LEU A 72 2.65 34.52 26.77
N PHE A 73 2.21 35.66 26.23
CA PHE A 73 1.25 35.68 25.14
C PHE A 73 1.81 35.05 23.86
N GLN A 74 3.08 35.34 23.53
CA GLN A 74 3.76 34.77 22.36
C GLN A 74 3.95 33.26 22.52
N ALA A 75 4.30 32.81 23.73
CA ALA A 75 4.45 31.40 24.05
C ALA A 75 3.12 30.62 23.91
N ILE A 76 2.00 31.21 24.32
CA ILE A 76 0.66 30.62 24.16
C ILE A 76 0.30 30.51 22.66
N GLN A 77 0.46 31.59 21.89
CA GLN A 77 0.20 31.55 20.44
C GLN A 77 1.08 30.52 19.71
N LEU A 78 2.35 30.42 20.09
CA LEU A 78 3.26 29.45 19.47
C LEU A 78 2.87 28.01 19.81
N ARG A 79 2.42 27.73 21.04
CA ARG A 79 1.90 26.41 21.43
C ARG A 79 0.68 26.02 20.61
N GLU A 80 -0.23 26.96 20.35
CA GLU A 80 -1.40 26.72 19.51
C GLU A 80 -0.99 26.38 18.07
N LYS A 81 -0.09 27.19 17.46
CA LYS A 81 0.45 26.95 16.12
C LYS A 81 1.15 25.59 16.02
N VAL A 82 1.90 25.20 17.05
CA VAL A 82 2.53 23.87 17.14
C VAL A 82 1.48 22.77 17.16
N SER A 83 0.43 22.90 17.96
CA SER A 83 -0.67 21.92 18.02
C SER A 83 -1.39 21.77 16.68
N GLN A 84 -1.75 22.89 16.04
CA GLN A 84 -2.36 22.90 14.71
C GLN A 84 -1.43 22.25 13.66
N ARG A 85 -0.12 22.52 13.74
CA ARG A 85 0.85 21.92 12.81
C ARG A 85 0.93 20.40 12.97
N ILE A 86 0.84 19.87 14.19
CA ILE A 86 0.80 18.42 14.43
C ILE A 86 -0.42 17.80 13.74
N GLN A 87 -1.61 18.36 13.96
CA GLN A 87 -2.85 17.88 13.33
C GLN A 87 -2.77 17.93 11.80
N ASN A 88 -2.22 19.01 11.24
CA ASN A 88 -2.04 19.13 9.81
C ASN A 88 -1.10 18.05 9.26
N VAL A 89 0.03 17.79 9.92
CA VAL A 89 0.98 16.74 9.51
C VAL A 89 0.34 15.35 9.60
N GLU A 90 -0.42 15.07 10.65
CA GLU A 90 -1.17 13.81 10.81
C GLU A 90 -2.22 13.64 9.71
N SER A 91 -2.95 14.69 9.37
CA SER A 91 -3.96 14.65 8.28
C SER A 91 -3.35 14.36 6.91
N ILE A 92 -2.09 14.77 6.68
CA ILE A 92 -1.35 14.47 5.45
C ILE A 92 -0.85 13.02 5.50
N GLU A 93 -0.35 12.56 6.66
CA GLU A 93 0.10 11.17 6.87
C GLU A 93 -1.03 10.15 6.65
N ASP A 94 -2.25 10.46 7.08
CA ASP A 94 -3.41 9.58 6.91
C ASP A 94 -3.86 9.40 5.45
N ARG A 95 -3.49 10.34 4.57
CA ARG A 95 -3.78 10.27 3.13
C ARG A 95 -2.72 9.50 2.36
N LEU A 96 -1.58 9.21 2.97
CA LEU A 96 -0.53 8.41 2.35
C LEU A 96 -0.78 6.92 2.58
N PRO A 97 -0.37 6.06 1.64
CA PRO A 97 -0.42 4.62 1.86
C PRO A 97 0.45 4.25 3.06
N LYS A 98 -0.17 3.65 4.08
CA LYS A 98 0.51 3.22 5.30
C LYS A 98 1.38 2.00 4.97
N SER A 99 2.64 2.04 5.38
CA SER A 99 3.52 0.88 5.28
C SER A 99 2.94 -0.30 6.06
N ASN A 100 3.11 -1.50 5.52
CA ASN A 100 2.68 -2.74 6.14
C ASN A 100 3.21 -2.86 7.59
N GLY A 101 2.34 -3.29 8.51
CA GLY A 101 2.74 -3.56 9.90
C GLY A 101 3.76 -4.70 9.99
N LEU A 102 4.49 -4.77 11.10
CA LEU A 102 5.58 -5.73 11.35
C LEU A 102 5.19 -7.18 10.98
N TYR A 103 3.98 -7.59 11.33
CA TYR A 103 3.46 -8.94 11.04
C TYR A 103 3.41 -9.24 9.53
N LEU A 104 2.85 -8.33 8.73
CA LEU A 104 2.80 -8.49 7.28
C LEU A 104 4.22 -8.47 6.67
N ARG A 105 5.12 -7.64 7.20
CA ARG A 105 6.52 -7.54 6.74
C ARG A 105 7.31 -8.81 7.01
N ILE A 106 7.03 -9.50 8.12
CA ILE A 106 7.68 -10.78 8.46
C ILE A 106 7.26 -11.88 7.48
N ILE A 107 5.98 -11.91 7.07
CA ILE A 107 5.44 -12.98 6.23
C ILE A 107 5.69 -12.74 4.73
N LEU A 108 5.64 -11.49 4.27
CA LEU A 108 5.80 -11.12 2.85
C LEU A 108 7.23 -10.71 2.47
N GLY A 109 8.13 -10.56 3.44
CA GLY A 109 9.44 -9.96 3.22
C GLY A 109 9.36 -8.46 2.89
N ASN A 110 10.47 -7.89 2.42
CA ASN A 110 10.60 -6.46 2.08
C ASN A 110 9.93 -6.10 0.73
N LEU A 111 8.88 -6.83 0.33
CA LEU A 111 8.06 -6.49 -0.83
C LEU A 111 7.17 -5.30 -0.44
N ASN A 112 7.42 -4.14 -1.07
CA ASN A 112 6.49 -3.02 -1.07
C ASN A 112 5.27 -3.41 -1.90
N VAL A 113 4.42 -4.29 -1.36
CA VAL A 113 3.06 -4.46 -1.86
C VAL A 113 2.28 -3.26 -1.33
N SER A 114 2.50 -2.10 -1.94
CA SER A 114 1.48 -1.05 -1.92
C SER A 114 0.29 -1.66 -2.65
N LEU A 115 -0.59 -2.37 -1.93
CA LEU A 115 -1.96 -2.69 -2.35
C LEU A 115 -2.68 -1.33 -2.34
N PRO A 116 -2.69 -0.57 -3.45
CA PRO A 116 -3.10 0.82 -3.47
C PRO A 116 -4.60 0.96 -3.17
N THR A 117 -5.36 -0.14 -3.32
CA THR A 117 -6.82 -0.08 -3.37
C THR A 117 -7.44 -1.10 -2.41
N LYS A 118 -8.53 -0.71 -1.72
CA LYS A 118 -9.29 -1.57 -0.79
C LYS A 118 -9.80 -2.86 -1.45
N ARG A 119 -9.97 -2.85 -2.78
CA ARG A 119 -10.33 -4.01 -3.62
C ARG A 119 -9.21 -5.04 -3.74
N GLU A 120 -7.99 -4.61 -4.02
CA GLU A 120 -6.85 -5.53 -4.17
C GLU A 120 -6.49 -6.23 -2.85
N ARG A 121 -6.73 -5.58 -1.70
CA ARG A 121 -6.63 -6.25 -0.39
C ARG A 121 -7.68 -7.34 -0.19
N TYR A 122 -8.86 -7.17 -0.76
CA TYR A 122 -9.94 -8.14 -0.69
C TYR A 122 -9.65 -9.32 -1.63
N GLU A 123 -9.23 -9.05 -2.86
CA GLU A 123 -8.83 -10.08 -3.84
C GLU A 123 -7.62 -10.88 -3.34
N TYR A 124 -6.60 -10.22 -2.80
CA TYR A 124 -5.45 -10.93 -2.19
C TYR A 124 -5.88 -11.82 -1.01
N LYS A 125 -6.81 -11.35 -0.19
CA LYS A 125 -7.35 -12.16 0.92
C LYS A 125 -8.12 -13.37 0.39
N GLU A 126 -8.88 -13.20 -0.67
CA GLU A 126 -9.65 -14.27 -1.32
C GLU A 126 -8.73 -15.32 -1.93
N GLU A 127 -7.68 -14.91 -2.64
CA GLU A 127 -6.66 -15.82 -3.17
C GLU A 127 -5.92 -16.57 -2.05
N PHE A 128 -5.60 -15.90 -0.95
CA PHE A 128 -4.94 -16.53 0.20
C PHE A 128 -5.83 -17.57 0.91
N GLU A 129 -7.12 -17.27 1.10
CA GLU A 129 -8.06 -18.25 1.65
C GLU A 129 -8.28 -19.43 0.70
N ARG A 130 -8.31 -19.18 -0.61
CA ARG A 130 -8.37 -20.23 -1.62
C ARG A 130 -7.14 -21.15 -1.55
N PHE A 131 -5.95 -20.59 -1.41
CA PHE A 131 -4.72 -21.35 -1.20
C PHE A 131 -4.80 -22.21 0.08
N LYS A 132 -5.27 -21.65 1.20
CA LYS A 132 -5.42 -22.38 2.47
C LYS A 132 -6.38 -23.57 2.33
N ILE A 133 -7.49 -23.39 1.63
CA ILE A 133 -8.46 -24.47 1.36
C ILE A 133 -7.81 -25.58 0.53
N VAL A 134 -7.05 -25.25 -0.52
CA VAL A 134 -6.34 -26.24 -1.33
C VAL A 134 -5.33 -27.02 -0.47
N VAL A 135 -4.55 -26.34 0.36
CA VAL A 135 -3.59 -27.01 1.27
C VAL A 135 -4.30 -27.91 2.28
N MET A 136 -5.43 -27.46 2.84
CA MET A 136 -6.25 -28.29 3.74
C MET A 136 -6.77 -29.53 3.02
N VAL A 137 -7.33 -29.40 1.82
CA VAL A 137 -7.84 -30.55 1.05
C VAL A 137 -6.71 -31.53 0.73
N VAL A 138 -5.54 -31.05 0.29
CA VAL A 138 -4.38 -31.91 0.03
C VAL A 138 -3.96 -32.64 1.30
N SER A 139 -3.83 -31.93 2.42
CA SER A 139 -3.46 -32.54 3.71
C SER A 139 -4.46 -33.60 4.16
N PHE A 140 -5.76 -33.35 4.00
CA PHE A 140 -6.83 -34.28 4.33
C PHE A 140 -6.78 -35.54 3.46
N VAL A 141 -6.61 -35.40 2.14
CA VAL A 141 -6.47 -36.54 1.21
C VAL A 141 -5.22 -37.35 1.54
N THR A 142 -4.08 -36.70 1.80
CA THR A 142 -2.84 -37.40 2.19
C THR A 142 -3.03 -38.17 3.51
N SER A 143 -3.73 -37.59 4.49
CA SER A 143 -4.04 -38.28 5.74
C SER A 143 -4.98 -39.48 5.54
N LEU A 144 -6.02 -39.37 4.72
CA LEU A 144 -6.92 -40.49 4.42
C LEU A 144 -6.19 -41.62 3.69
N VAL A 145 -5.35 -41.30 2.72
CA VAL A 145 -4.54 -42.31 2.00
C VAL A 145 -3.57 -43.00 2.97
N GLY A 146 -2.91 -42.25 3.86
CA GLY A 146 -2.06 -42.84 4.89
C GLY A 146 -2.79 -43.79 5.84
N LEU A 147 -4.04 -43.45 6.20
CA LEU A 147 -4.88 -44.28 7.07
C LEU A 147 -5.33 -45.57 6.35
N LEU A 148 -5.68 -45.49 5.07
CA LEU A 148 -6.04 -46.64 4.23
C LEU A 148 -4.86 -47.57 3.92
N ILE A 149 -3.63 -47.06 3.93
CA ILE A 149 -2.41 -47.88 3.73
C ILE A 149 -2.00 -48.59 5.03
N HIS A 150 -2.36 -48.02 6.20
CA HIS A 150 -2.02 -48.56 7.52
C HIS A 150 -3.15 -49.41 8.15
N THR A 151 -4.33 -49.48 7.51
CA THR A 151 -5.45 -50.36 7.88
C THR A 151 -5.47 -51.57 6.98
#